data_AF-A0A5C7I7Q3-F1
#
_entry.id   AF-A0A5C7I7Q3-F1
#
_cell.length_a   1.000
_cell.length_b   1.000
_cell.length_c   1.000
_cell.angle_alpha   90.00
_cell.angle_beta   90.00
_cell.angle_gamma   90.00
#
_symmetry.space_group_name_H-M   'P 1'
#
loop_
_entity.id
_entity.type
_entity.pdbx_description
1 polymer ?
#
loop_
_entity_poly.entity_id
_entity_poly.type
_entity_poly.pdbx_seq_one_letter_code
_entity_poly.pdbx_strand_id
1 'polypeptide(L)'
;MSDITSKPALPTEIVEHMNPIMKGRHFLDLKVVDTRSQEWILRYYTRPNGNRECPVFTTGWRQFVQDKCLQVGDELTFYGHQVRADDGELKMKFMIEVKGPSLVTFNGEALTLDVEYLTQG
;
A
#
# COMPACT_ATOMS: atom_id res chain seq x y z
N MET A 1 3.52 -15.44 12.16
CA MET A 1 4.15 -14.45 11.26
C MET A 1 3.10 -13.38 10.98
N SER A 2 3.50 -12.11 10.93
CA SER A 2 2.62 -10.98 10.62
C SER A 2 3.18 -10.24 9.40
N ASP A 3 2.28 -9.65 8.61
CA ASP A 3 2.58 -8.82 7.44
C ASP A 3 3.48 -7.60 7.76
N ILE A 4 3.61 -7.23 9.03
CA ILE A 4 4.58 -6.23 9.51
C ILE A 4 6.02 -6.73 9.38
N THR A 5 6.23 -8.02 9.67
CA THR A 5 7.56 -8.67 9.67
C THR A 5 7.86 -9.43 8.38
N SER A 6 6.84 -9.65 7.54
CA SER A 6 6.91 -10.37 6.27
C SER A 6 6.45 -9.50 5.10
N LYS A 7 6.22 -10.13 3.95
CA LYS A 7 5.60 -9.49 2.77
C LYS A 7 4.09 -9.53 2.96
N PRO A 8 3.36 -8.42 2.80
CA PRO A 8 1.92 -8.40 2.98
C PRO A 8 1.29 -9.12 1.79
N ALA A 9 0.47 -10.13 2.07
CA ALA A 9 -0.38 -10.72 1.06
C ALA A 9 -1.48 -9.71 0.68
N LEU A 10 -1.70 -9.53 -0.62
CA LEU A 10 -2.76 -8.68 -1.13
C LEU A 10 -3.97 -9.55 -1.53
N PRO A 11 -5.18 -8.99 -1.56
CA PRO A 11 -6.34 -9.67 -2.12
C PRO A 11 -6.06 -10.10 -3.57
N THR A 12 -6.48 -11.30 -3.96
CA THR A 12 -6.24 -11.84 -5.30
C THR A 12 -6.95 -11.04 -6.40
N GLU A 13 -8.06 -10.39 -6.06
CA GLU A 13 -8.86 -9.53 -6.92
C GLU A 13 -8.03 -8.37 -7.49
N ILE A 14 -6.97 -7.94 -6.80
CA ILE A 14 -6.08 -6.89 -7.29
C ILE A 14 -5.36 -7.28 -8.59
N VAL A 15 -5.19 -8.57 -8.86
CA VAL A 15 -4.44 -9.08 -10.01
C VAL A 15 -5.12 -8.68 -11.32
N GLU A 16 -6.47 -8.70 -11.36
CA GLU A 16 -7.24 -8.27 -12.54
C GLU A 16 -6.97 -6.81 -12.91
N HIS A 17 -6.76 -5.95 -11.90
CA HIS A 17 -6.44 -4.54 -12.09
C HIS A 17 -4.97 -4.30 -12.45
N MET A 18 -4.06 -5.14 -11.96
CA MET A 18 -2.62 -4.96 -12.17
C MET A 18 -2.13 -5.57 -13.49
N ASN A 19 -2.76 -6.66 -13.96
CA ASN A 19 -2.36 -7.38 -15.17
C ASN A 19 -2.21 -6.48 -16.42
N PRO A 20 -3.15 -5.56 -16.73
CA PRO A 20 -3.00 -4.65 -17.87
C PRO A 20 -1.77 -3.74 -17.77
N ILE A 21 -1.36 -3.37 -16.55
CA ILE A 21 -0.26 -2.44 -16.27
C ILE A 21 1.09 -3.18 -16.32
N MET A 22 1.10 -4.44 -15.90
CA MET A 22 2.32 -5.25 -15.84
C MET A 22 2.82 -5.70 -17.23
N LYS A 23 1.94 -5.76 -18.23
CA LYS A 23 2.29 -6.12 -19.63
C LYS A 23 3.07 -7.44 -19.71
N GLY A 24 2.60 -8.47 -19.01
CA GLY A 24 3.21 -9.81 -18.97
C GLY A 24 4.41 -9.95 -18.02
N ARG A 25 4.82 -8.89 -17.33
CA ARG A 25 5.81 -8.97 -16.24
C ARG A 25 5.19 -9.57 -14.98
N HIS A 26 6.03 -10.06 -14.08
CA HIS A 26 5.63 -10.64 -12.79
C HIS A 26 5.86 -9.70 -11.60
N PHE A 27 6.47 -8.55 -11.84
CA PHE A 27 6.58 -7.48 -10.86
C PHE A 27 6.49 -6.10 -11.53
N LEU A 28 6.13 -5.10 -10.73
CA LEU A 28 6.11 -3.70 -11.11
C LEU A 28 6.48 -2.86 -9.89
N ASP A 29 7.46 -1.96 -10.05
CA ASP A 29 7.79 -0.96 -9.05
C ASP A 29 6.77 0.18 -9.16
N LEU A 30 5.97 0.35 -8.13
CA LEU A 30 4.92 1.35 -8.04
C LEU A 30 5.44 2.54 -7.25
N LYS A 31 5.35 3.72 -7.86
CA LYS A 31 5.37 4.97 -7.11
C LYS A 31 3.98 5.16 -6.50
N VAL A 32 3.89 5.04 -5.18
CA VAL A 32 2.66 5.23 -4.42
C VAL A 32 2.78 6.51 -3.60
N VAL A 33 1.69 7.26 -3.50
CA VAL A 33 1.65 8.52 -2.73
C VAL A 33 0.77 8.32 -1.51
N ASP A 34 1.26 8.70 -0.34
CA ASP A 34 0.44 8.66 0.87
C ASP A 34 -0.40 9.92 1.08
N THR A 35 -1.18 9.94 2.17
CA THR A 35 -2.05 11.07 2.54
C THR A 35 -1.27 12.36 2.83
N ARG A 36 0.03 12.27 3.14
CA ARG A 36 0.94 13.41 3.37
C ARG A 36 1.66 13.84 2.10
N SER A 37 1.25 13.33 0.93
CA SER A 37 1.89 13.56 -0.36
C SER A 37 3.36 13.07 -0.43
N GLN A 38 3.76 12.18 0.47
CA GLN A 38 5.07 11.55 0.41
C GLN A 38 5.03 10.35 -0.54
N GLU A 39 6.06 10.25 -1.37
CA GLU A 39 6.19 9.19 -2.37
C GLU A 39 6.96 8.00 -1.79
N TRP A 40 6.47 6.80 -2.08
CA TRP A 40 7.09 5.54 -1.73
C TRP A 40 7.23 4.67 -2.96
N ILE A 41 8.33 3.91 -3.04
CA ILE A 41 8.52 2.90 -4.08
C ILE A 41 8.20 1.54 -3.47
N LEU A 42 7.08 0.95 -3.87
CA LEU A 42 6.66 -0.39 -3.47
C LEU A 42 6.66 -1.33 -4.67
N ARG A 43 7.34 -2.47 -4.55
CA ARG A 43 7.30 -3.50 -5.60
C ARG A 43 6.11 -4.40 -5.41
N TYR A 44 5.12 -4.25 -6.29
CA TYR A 44 4.09 -5.27 -6.49
C TYR A 44 4.70 -6.47 -7.20
N TYR A 45 4.46 -7.67 -6.69
CA TYR A 45 4.89 -8.93 -7.28
C TYR A 45 3.73 -9.91 -7.26
N THR A 46 3.54 -10.62 -8.37
CA THR A 46 2.67 -11.80 -8.41
C THR A 46 3.49 -13.00 -8.88
N ARG A 47 3.23 -14.16 -8.27
CA ARG A 47 4.03 -15.37 -8.53
C ARG A 47 3.88 -15.82 -10.00
N PRO A 48 4.97 -16.01 -10.76
CA PRO A 48 4.90 -16.66 -12.06
C PRO A 48 4.57 -18.15 -11.93
N ASN A 49 3.75 -18.67 -12.84
CA ASN A 49 3.56 -20.11 -13.08
C ASN A 49 3.15 -20.93 -11.84
N GLY A 50 2.28 -20.38 -10.98
CA GLY A 50 1.73 -21.08 -9.82
C GLY A 50 0.28 -21.52 -10.03
N ASN A 51 -0.15 -22.57 -9.34
CA ASN A 51 -1.57 -22.99 -9.30
C ASN A 51 -2.50 -21.98 -8.61
N ARG A 52 -1.93 -20.93 -7.99
CA ARG A 52 -2.65 -19.87 -7.27
C ARG A 52 -1.90 -18.56 -7.41
N GLU A 53 -2.65 -17.49 -7.58
CA GLU A 53 -2.15 -16.13 -7.52
C GLU A 53 -1.76 -15.78 -6.09
N CYS A 54 -0.65 -15.07 -5.92
CA CYS A 54 -0.16 -14.64 -4.61
C CYS A 54 0.46 -13.25 -4.78
N PRO A 55 -0.39 -12.22 -4.94
CA PRO A 55 0.07 -10.85 -5.04
C PRO A 55 0.61 -10.40 -3.69
N VAL A 56 1.78 -9.77 -3.68
CA VAL A 56 2.45 -9.28 -2.48
C VAL A 56 3.18 -7.97 -2.77
N PHE A 57 3.35 -7.13 -1.74
CA PHE A 57 4.41 -6.13 -1.77
C PHE A 57 5.75 -6.73 -1.31
N THR A 58 6.83 -6.35 -1.98
CA THR A 58 8.17 -6.89 -1.70
C THR A 58 9.16 -5.78 -1.37
N THR A 59 9.93 -5.31 -2.35
CA THR A 59 10.84 -4.18 -2.19
C THR A 59 10.10 -2.95 -1.70
N GLY A 60 10.70 -2.21 -0.76
CA GLY A 60 10.14 -0.99 -0.18
C GLY A 60 9.17 -1.21 0.98
N TRP A 61 8.53 -2.38 1.08
CA TRP A 61 7.53 -2.64 2.12
C TRP A 61 8.10 -2.51 3.54
N ARG A 62 9.24 -3.16 3.82
CA ARG A 62 9.85 -3.13 5.15
C ARG A 62 10.23 -1.70 5.57
N GLN A 63 10.73 -0.90 4.63
CA GLN A 63 11.08 0.49 4.88
C GLN A 63 9.82 1.32 5.18
N PHE A 64 8.76 1.13 4.38
CA PHE A 64 7.46 1.75 4.61
C PHE A 64 6.91 1.44 6.01
N VAL A 65 6.92 0.16 6.40
CA VAL A 65 6.51 -0.29 7.75
C VAL A 65 7.29 0.41 8.85
N GLN A 66 8.61 0.50 8.70
CA GLN A 66 9.49 1.10 9.71
C GLN A 66 9.28 2.61 9.81
N ASP A 67 9.26 3.32 8.68
CA ASP A 67 9.16 4.78 8.66
C ASP A 67 7.77 5.27 9.04
N LYS A 68 6.73 4.50 8.72
CA LYS A 68 5.34 4.77 9.15
C LYS A 68 5.00 4.21 10.53
N CYS A 69 5.96 3.53 11.18
CA CYS A 69 5.77 2.91 12.49
C CYS A 69 4.55 1.97 12.56
N LEU A 70 4.33 1.17 11.50
CA LEU A 70 3.16 0.31 11.40
C LEU A 70 3.17 -0.82 12.42
N GLN A 71 1.99 -1.14 12.94
CA GLN A 71 1.78 -2.16 13.96
C GLN A 71 0.74 -3.19 13.52
N VAL A 72 0.76 -4.34 14.20
CA VAL A 72 -0.28 -5.36 13.99
C VAL A 72 -1.63 -4.78 14.39
N GLY A 73 -2.59 -4.80 13.46
CA GLY A 73 -3.90 -4.21 13.65
C GLY A 73 -4.12 -2.94 12.83
N ASP A 74 -3.06 -2.35 12.26
CA ASP A 74 -3.21 -1.27 11.29
C ASP A 74 -3.85 -1.80 10.00
N GLU A 75 -4.79 -1.02 9.47
CA GLU A 75 -5.47 -1.26 8.20
C GLU A 75 -4.80 -0.46 7.09
N LEU A 76 -4.36 -1.17 6.05
CA LEU A 76 -3.78 -0.58 4.86
C LEU A 76 -4.82 -0.55 3.75
N THR A 77 -5.06 0.63 3.20
CA THR A 77 -5.85 0.83 1.99
C THR A 77 -4.93 1.20 0.84
N PHE A 78 -4.92 0.37 -0.21
CA PHE A 78 -4.17 0.62 -1.44
C PHE A 78 -5.14 0.76 -2.60
N TYR A 79 -5.00 1.81 -3.38
CA TYR A 79 -5.90 2.10 -4.50
C TYR A 79 -5.20 2.85 -5.61
N GLY A 80 -5.80 2.86 -6.79
CA GLY A 80 -5.27 3.59 -7.94
C GLY A 80 -6.38 4.20 -8.76
N HIS A 81 -6.09 5.33 -9.41
CA HIS A 81 -6.99 5.98 -10.34
C HIS A 81 -6.23 6.44 -11.58
N GLN A 82 -6.93 6.50 -12.72
CA GLN A 82 -6.38 7.04 -13.95
C GLN A 82 -6.32 8.56 -13.85
N VAL A 83 -5.18 9.13 -14.21
CA VAL A 83 -4.95 10.56 -14.36
C VAL A 83 -4.47 10.85 -15.77
N ARG A 84 -4.88 11.99 -16.34
CA ARG A 84 -4.26 12.48 -17.57
C ARG A 84 -2.95 13.17 -17.21
N ALA A 85 -1.87 12.71 -17.81
CA ALA A 85 -0.58 13.40 -17.73
C ALA A 85 -0.52 14.61 -18.67
N ASP A 86 0.52 15.42 -18.54
CA ASP A 86 0.72 16.65 -19.32
C ASP A 86 0.80 16.40 -20.83
N ASP A 87 1.24 15.20 -21.22
CA ASP A 87 1.30 14.69 -22.60
C ASP A 87 -0.07 14.20 -23.13
N GLY A 88 -1.11 14.23 -22.30
CA GLY A 88 -2.45 13.74 -22.62
C GLY A 88 -2.61 12.22 -22.44
N GLU A 89 -1.55 11.48 -22.10
CA GLU A 89 -1.64 10.04 -21.87
C GLU A 89 -2.33 9.73 -20.53
N LEU A 90 -3.13 8.66 -20.51
CA LEU A 90 -3.70 8.14 -19.27
C LEU A 90 -2.62 7.36 -18.51
N LYS A 91 -2.31 7.80 -17.30
CA LYS A 91 -1.37 7.13 -16.38
C LYS A 91 -2.11 6.73 -15.11
N MET A 92 -1.67 5.63 -14.51
CA MET A 92 -2.18 5.22 -13.20
C MET A 92 -1.43 5.95 -12.10
N LYS A 93 -2.16 6.64 -11.23
CA LYS A 93 -1.63 7.14 -9.96
C LYS A 93 -2.06 6.21 -8.84
N PHE A 94 -1.09 5.74 -8.06
CA PHE A 94 -1.34 4.84 -6.93
C PHE A 94 -1.25 5.61 -5.62
N MET A 95 -2.14 5.27 -4.70
CA MET A 95 -2.25 5.86 -3.38
C MET A 95 -2.21 4.77 -2.32
N ILE A 96 -1.70 5.12 -1.16
CA ILE A 96 -1.67 4.25 0.02
C ILE A 96 -2.10 5.04 1.25
N GLU A 97 -2.92 4.44 2.09
CA GLU A 97 -3.41 5.02 3.34
C GLU A 97 -3.31 3.96 4.43
N VAL A 98 -2.94 4.38 5.63
CA VAL A 98 -2.84 3.50 6.80
C VAL A 98 -3.67 4.10 7.93
N LYS A 99 -4.58 3.29 8.48
CA LYS A 99 -5.38 3.63 9.65
C LYS A 99 -5.03 2.67 10.77
N GLY A 100 -4.73 3.20 11.95
CA GLY A 100 -4.44 2.35 13.10
C GLY A 100 -5.68 2.06 13.92
N PRO A 101 -5.63 1.02 14.78
CA PRO A 101 -6.64 0.83 15.79
C PRO A 101 -6.57 1.98 16.78
N SER A 102 -7.54 2.90 16.66
CA SER A 102 -7.88 3.99 17.55
C SER A 102 -7.64 3.67 19.04
N LEU A 103 -6.49 4.05 19.59
CA LEU A 103 -6.23 3.99 21.04
C LEU A 103 -6.31 5.36 21.71
N VAL A 104 -6.76 6.38 20.98
CA VAL A 104 -7.01 7.70 21.53
C VAL A 104 -8.51 7.89 21.68
N THR A 105 -8.95 7.99 22.94
CA THR A 105 -10.32 8.38 23.29
C THR A 105 -10.35 9.90 23.47
N PHE A 106 -11.25 10.58 22.77
CA PHE A 106 -11.60 11.97 23.06
C PHE A 106 -13.02 11.96 23.63
N ASN A 107 -13.18 12.39 24.89
CA ASN A 107 -14.44 12.32 25.62
C ASN A 107 -15.09 10.92 25.69
N GLY A 108 -14.29 9.85 25.70
CA GLY A 108 -14.78 8.47 25.79
C GLY A 108 -15.25 7.85 24.47
N GLU A 109 -15.17 8.59 23.36
CA GLU A 109 -15.39 8.06 22.01
C GLU A 109 -14.04 7.74 21.35
N ALA A 110 -13.93 6.56 20.74
CA ALA A 110 -12.70 6.12 20.09
C ALA A 110 -12.51 6.88 18.77
N LEU A 111 -11.46 7.70 18.67
CA LEU A 111 -11.15 8.45 17.45
C LEU A 111 -10.27 7.64 16.52
N THR A 112 -10.64 7.55 15.25
CA THR A 112 -9.71 7.13 14.19
C THR A 112 -8.65 8.22 14.03
N LEU A 113 -7.44 7.92 14.48
CA LEU A 113 -6.27 8.72 14.19
C LEU A 113 -5.55 8.06 13.02
N ASP A 114 -5.20 8.87 12.02
CA ASP A 114 -4.13 8.50 11.14
C ASP A 114 -2.89 8.30 12.03
N VAL A 115 -2.31 7.10 12.01
CA VAL A 115 -1.15 6.70 12.86
C VAL A 115 0.01 7.69 12.74
N GLU A 116 0.01 8.45 11.65
CA GLU A 116 1.01 9.40 11.23
C GLU A 116 1.02 10.74 12.01
N TYR A 117 0.11 10.95 12.97
CA TYR A 117 0.12 12.13 13.88
C TYR A 117 0.98 11.95 15.15
N LEU A 118 1.48 10.74 15.43
CA LEU A 118 2.13 10.44 16.72
C LEU A 118 3.66 10.63 16.74
N THR A 119 4.28 11.08 15.64
CA THR A 119 5.73 11.31 15.59
C THR A 119 6.08 12.77 15.31
N GLN A 120 5.84 13.64 16.30
CA GLN A 120 6.63 14.85 16.49
C GLN A 120 7.14 14.85 17.93
N GLY A 121 8.42 14.49 18.09
CA GLY A 121 9.19 14.56 19.33
C GLY A 121 10.64 14.90 19.00
#